data_AF-A0A0H5E6E5-F1
#
_entry.id   AF-A0A0H5E6E5-F1
#
_cell.length_a   1.000
_cell.length_b   1.000
_cell.length_c   1.000
_cell.angle_alpha   90.00
_cell.angle_beta   90.00
_cell.angle_gamma   90.00
#
_symmetry.space_group_name_H-M   'P 1'
#
loop_
_entity.id
_entity.type
_entity.pdbx_description
1 polymer ?
#
loop_
_entity_poly.entity_id
_entity_poly.type
_entity_poly.pdbx_seq_one_letter_code
_entity_poly.pdbx_strand_id
1 'polypeptide(L)'
;MANLTAKDAAGNTLLAPDAKRGEDYFCPECAAVVRLRLGSERRPHFFHLDPPDSCRQALKSPEHLALQLHIKHSFENQGVKANLEHRFPAINRINDVFVPEMNLGFEIQCSPMTAEEALLRIADYRRMNIDIVWVLHTMTFLKGKASSLERAIANKAHYFSSMNGKGEGEIFDLFAPLEGGMRRERGIHYPVDITTPILKSRRGSFRNERPLHFRGDLLDLLQERGLDQATTAKILFEEARWMGAKRSFEWRDLLRKGFFILKIYFDELLLSCTTGKEINDTERP
;
A
#
# COMPACT_ATOMS: atom_id res chain seq x y z
N MET A 1 -17.00 -7.60 15.50
CA MET A 1 -15.74 -7.29 14.78
C MET A 1 -14.67 -8.29 15.24
N ALA A 2 -13.71 -8.58 14.36
CA ALA A 2 -13.10 -9.91 14.29
C ALA A 2 -11.56 -9.90 14.33
N ASN A 3 -10.94 -10.89 14.98
CA ASN A 3 -9.48 -11.06 15.05
C ASN A 3 -9.08 -12.44 14.52
N LEU A 4 -7.86 -12.58 13.98
CA LEU A 4 -7.34 -13.90 13.57
C LEU A 4 -6.57 -14.60 14.69
N THR A 5 -6.09 -13.84 15.68
CA THR A 5 -5.40 -14.35 16.85
C THR A 5 -6.10 -13.93 18.15
N ALA A 6 -5.87 -14.70 19.20
CA ALA A 6 -6.22 -14.36 20.56
C ALA A 6 -5.22 -14.97 21.53
N LYS A 7 -5.31 -14.63 22.82
CA LYS A 7 -4.56 -15.29 23.88
C LYS A 7 -5.42 -16.32 24.61
N ASP A 8 -4.86 -17.47 24.94
CA ASP A 8 -5.47 -18.44 25.85
C ASP A 8 -5.36 -17.97 27.32
N ALA A 9 -5.90 -18.77 28.24
CA ALA A 9 -5.82 -18.52 29.68
C ALA A 9 -4.38 -18.55 30.23
N ALA A 10 -3.45 -19.22 29.56
CA ALA A 10 -2.04 -19.23 29.89
C ALA A 10 -1.27 -18.04 29.29
N GLY A 11 -1.93 -17.21 28.48
CA GLY A 11 -1.35 -16.04 27.82
C GLY A 11 -0.66 -16.33 26.49
N ASN A 12 -0.71 -17.57 25.98
CA ASN A 12 -0.14 -17.95 24.70
C ASN A 12 -1.00 -17.43 23.55
N THR A 13 -0.37 -16.93 22.49
CA THR A 13 -1.07 -16.54 21.27
C THR A 13 -1.43 -17.77 20.44
N LEU A 14 -2.69 -17.85 20.04
CA LEU A 14 -3.22 -18.89 19.17
C LEU A 14 -3.91 -18.30 17.94
N LEU A 15 -3.94 -19.06 16.85
CA LEU A 15 -4.73 -18.74 15.67
C LEU A 15 -6.16 -19.26 15.84
N ALA A 16 -7.12 -18.58 15.20
CA ALA A 16 -8.53 -18.95 15.26
C ALA A 16 -8.83 -20.40 14.78
N PRO A 17 -8.14 -20.96 13.76
CA PRO A 17 -8.33 -22.36 13.38
C PRO A 17 -7.92 -23.37 14.45
N ASP A 18 -6.99 -23.02 15.33
CA ASP A 18 -6.47 -23.90 16.39
C ASP A 18 -7.26 -23.78 17.70
N ALA A 19 -8.23 -22.87 17.75
CA ALA A 19 -9.06 -22.59 18.92
C ALA A 19 -10.21 -23.59 19.06
N LYS A 20 -10.68 -23.76 20.29
CA LYS A 20 -11.85 -24.59 20.62
C LYS A 20 -13.10 -23.72 20.76
N ARG A 21 -14.22 -24.23 20.24
CA ARG A 21 -15.51 -23.55 20.37
C ARG A 21 -16.00 -23.62 21.83
N GLY A 22 -16.59 -22.51 22.30
CA GLY A 22 -17.19 -22.43 23.63
C GLY A 22 -16.21 -22.03 24.74
N GLU A 23 -14.91 -21.95 24.43
CA GLU A 23 -13.90 -21.40 25.35
C GLU A 23 -13.81 -19.88 25.21
N ASP A 24 -13.43 -19.25 26.33
CA ASP A 24 -13.11 -17.82 26.39
C ASP A 24 -11.62 -17.63 26.09
N TYR A 25 -11.33 -16.68 25.21
CA TYR A 25 -10.00 -16.21 24.86
C TYR A 25 -9.90 -14.71 25.13
N PHE A 26 -8.71 -14.14 25.01
CA PHE A 26 -8.47 -12.74 25.34
C PHE A 26 -7.90 -11.95 24.17
N CYS A 27 -8.45 -10.76 23.91
CA CYS A 27 -7.94 -9.87 22.88
C CYS A 27 -6.50 -9.43 23.22
N PRO A 28 -5.54 -9.50 22.27
CA PRO A 28 -4.15 -9.07 22.52
C PRO A 28 -4.00 -7.54 22.71
N GLU A 29 -5.01 -6.75 22.35
CA GLU A 29 -5.01 -5.29 22.49
C GLU A 29 -5.64 -4.85 23.81
N CYS A 30 -6.93 -5.16 24.01
CA CYS A 30 -7.70 -4.66 25.16
C CYS A 30 -7.86 -5.67 26.31
N ALA A 31 -7.35 -6.90 26.16
CA ALA A 31 -7.54 -8.01 27.11
C ALA A 31 -9.00 -8.42 27.40
N ALA A 32 -9.99 -7.82 26.71
CA ALA A 32 -11.39 -8.23 26.83
C ALA A 32 -11.60 -9.66 26.29
N VAL A 33 -12.65 -10.31 26.80
CA VAL A 33 -13.02 -11.66 26.39
C VAL A 33 -13.48 -11.66 24.93
N VAL A 34 -12.91 -12.57 24.15
CA VAL A 34 -13.29 -12.88 22.78
C VAL A 34 -13.59 -14.37 22.65
N ARG A 35 -14.53 -14.71 21.76
CA ARG A 35 -14.91 -16.11 21.49
C ARG A 35 -14.67 -16.48 20.06
N LEU A 36 -14.39 -17.77 19.84
CA LEU A 36 -14.23 -18.31 18.50
C LEU A 36 -15.58 -18.37 17.76
N ARG A 37 -15.59 -17.84 16.53
CA ARG A 37 -16.68 -18.02 15.56
C ARG A 37 -16.14 -18.71 14.32
N LEU A 38 -16.74 -19.85 13.98
CA LEU A 38 -16.45 -20.60 12.75
C LEU A 38 -17.74 -21.24 12.22
N GLY A 39 -17.79 -21.52 10.91
CA GLY A 39 -18.87 -22.24 10.25
C GLY A 39 -18.49 -22.63 8.82
N SER A 40 -19.32 -23.40 8.13
CA SER A 40 -19.05 -23.86 6.76
C SER A 40 -18.73 -22.71 5.80
N GLU A 41 -19.50 -21.62 5.88
CA GLU A 41 -19.35 -20.43 5.03
C GLU A 41 -18.56 -19.30 5.71
N ARG A 42 -18.02 -19.52 6.91
CA ARG A 42 -17.42 -18.48 7.74
C ARG A 42 -16.02 -18.86 8.17
N ARG A 43 -15.05 -18.08 7.71
CA ARG A 43 -13.67 -18.14 8.17
C ARG A 43 -13.59 -18.09 9.70
N PRO A 44 -12.81 -18.97 10.34
CA PRO A 44 -12.54 -18.90 11.77
C PRO A 44 -11.98 -17.53 12.17
N HIS A 45 -12.60 -16.89 13.14
CA HIS A 45 -12.12 -15.65 13.74
C HIS A 45 -12.63 -15.51 15.17
N PHE A 46 -11.92 -14.74 15.98
CA PHE A 46 -12.38 -14.35 17.31
C PHE A 46 -13.25 -13.11 17.22
N PHE A 47 -14.31 -13.02 18.01
CA PHE A 47 -15.13 -11.82 18.11
C PHE A 47 -15.30 -11.40 19.57
N HIS A 48 -15.36 -10.09 19.80
CA HIS A 48 -15.66 -9.52 21.10
C HIS A 48 -17.14 -9.72 21.44
N LEU A 49 -17.42 -10.10 22.69
CA LEU A 49 -18.79 -10.09 23.21
C LEU A 49 -19.24 -8.65 23.51
N ASP A 50 -18.36 -7.89 24.15
CA ASP A 50 -18.54 -6.48 24.47
C ASP A 50 -17.21 -5.76 24.21
N PRO A 51 -17.02 -5.17 23.00
CA PRO A 51 -15.77 -4.51 22.64
C PRO A 51 -15.68 -3.12 23.29
N PRO A 52 -14.55 -2.76 23.93
CA PRO A 52 -14.33 -1.37 24.28
C PRO A 52 -14.11 -0.54 23.01
N ASP A 53 -14.63 0.70 23.00
CA ASP A 53 -14.55 1.61 21.84
C ASP A 53 -13.11 1.87 21.36
N SER A 54 -12.14 1.73 22.25
CA SER A 54 -10.72 1.94 21.95
C SER A 54 -10.02 0.76 21.28
N CYS A 55 -10.65 -0.43 21.21
CA CYS A 55 -10.00 -1.63 20.67
C CYS A 55 -10.02 -1.64 19.14
N ARG A 56 -8.85 -1.50 18.52
CA ARG A 56 -8.72 -1.51 17.06
C ARG A 56 -8.84 -2.91 16.46
N GLN A 57 -8.42 -3.96 17.17
CA GLN A 57 -8.69 -5.34 16.74
C GLN A 57 -10.20 -5.57 16.58
N ALA A 58 -10.98 -4.99 17.51
CA ALA A 58 -12.42 -4.97 17.42
C ALA A 58 -12.95 -4.06 16.31
N LEU A 59 -12.18 -3.57 15.33
CA LEU A 59 -12.70 -2.78 14.19
C LEU A 59 -12.47 -3.45 12.84
N LYS A 60 -11.84 -4.63 12.81
CA LYS A 60 -11.45 -5.29 11.56
C LYS A 60 -12.63 -5.90 10.81
N SER A 61 -12.68 -5.61 9.52
CA SER A 61 -13.68 -6.12 8.57
C SER A 61 -13.25 -7.46 7.96
N PRO A 62 -14.16 -8.21 7.30
CA PRO A 62 -13.81 -9.42 6.58
C PRO A 62 -12.69 -9.22 5.53
N GLU A 63 -12.68 -8.09 4.82
CA GLU A 63 -11.66 -7.71 3.84
C GLU A 63 -10.29 -7.53 4.51
N HIS A 64 -10.26 -6.90 5.70
CA HIS A 64 -9.04 -6.75 6.49
C HIS A 64 -8.45 -8.13 6.84
N LEU A 65 -9.29 -9.05 7.32
CA LEU A 65 -8.85 -10.40 7.65
C LEU A 65 -8.43 -11.20 6.41
N ALA A 66 -9.09 -10.95 5.27
CA ALA A 66 -8.74 -11.60 4.00
C ALA A 66 -7.37 -11.17 3.52
N LEU A 67 -7.08 -9.87 3.59
CA LEU A 67 -5.75 -9.35 3.27
C LEU A 67 -4.67 -9.88 4.19
N GLN A 68 -4.93 -9.92 5.50
CA GLN A 68 -3.99 -10.47 6.47
C GLN A 68 -3.61 -11.92 6.13
N LEU A 69 -4.61 -12.75 5.86
CA LEU A 69 -4.36 -14.14 5.47
C LEU A 69 -3.71 -14.25 4.11
N HIS A 70 -4.14 -13.48 3.12
CA HIS A 70 -3.53 -13.51 1.79
C HIS A 70 -2.04 -13.20 1.87
N ILE A 71 -1.65 -12.11 2.55
CA ILE A 71 -0.25 -11.74 2.73
C ILE A 71 0.52 -12.87 3.43
N LYS A 72 -0.01 -13.41 4.54
CA LYS A 72 0.63 -14.53 5.24
C LYS A 72 0.85 -15.73 4.31
N HIS A 73 -0.19 -16.18 3.60
CA HIS A 73 -0.09 -17.34 2.72
C HIS A 73 0.87 -17.10 1.56
N SER A 74 0.92 -15.88 1.02
CA SER A 74 1.87 -15.54 -0.06
C SER A 74 3.32 -15.77 0.38
N PHE A 75 3.69 -15.38 1.61
CA PHE A 75 5.02 -15.65 2.16
C PHE A 75 5.23 -17.14 2.48
N GLU A 76 4.24 -17.80 3.09
CA GLU A 76 4.36 -19.21 3.47
C GLU A 76 4.48 -20.15 2.27
N ASN A 77 3.83 -19.81 1.16
CA ASN A 77 3.97 -20.53 -0.11
C ASN A 77 5.41 -20.47 -0.67
N GLN A 78 6.22 -19.52 -0.21
CA GLN A 78 7.65 -19.41 -0.53
C GLN A 78 8.55 -19.94 0.57
N GLY A 79 7.98 -20.60 1.59
CA GLY A 79 8.71 -21.10 2.74
C GLY A 79 9.17 -20.03 3.73
N VAL A 80 8.67 -18.79 3.60
CA VAL A 80 9.02 -17.67 4.49
C VAL A 80 7.96 -17.54 5.58
N LYS A 81 8.39 -17.42 6.85
CA LYS A 81 7.45 -17.29 7.96
C LYS A 81 6.82 -15.90 8.03
N ALA A 82 5.49 -15.86 8.13
CA ALA A 82 4.72 -14.64 8.38
C ALA A 82 3.78 -14.79 9.60
N ASN A 83 3.87 -13.83 10.53
CA ASN A 83 3.12 -13.79 11.77
C ASN A 83 1.94 -12.81 11.68
N LEU A 84 0.73 -13.26 11.97
CA LEU A 84 -0.45 -12.40 12.04
C LEU A 84 -0.52 -11.67 13.38
N GLU A 85 -1.02 -10.44 13.36
CA GLU A 85 -1.35 -9.66 14.57
C GLU A 85 -0.19 -9.66 15.57
N HIS A 86 1.02 -9.44 15.06
CA HIS A 86 2.26 -9.56 15.82
C HIS A 86 2.39 -8.37 16.77
N ARG A 87 2.39 -8.65 18.08
CA ARG A 87 2.54 -7.62 19.12
C ARG A 87 4.00 -7.23 19.26
N PHE A 88 4.27 -5.93 19.20
CA PHE A 88 5.54 -5.31 19.56
C PHE A 88 5.39 -4.55 20.88
N PRO A 89 5.70 -5.17 22.04
CA PRO A 89 5.47 -4.56 23.35
C PRO A 89 6.23 -3.25 23.55
N ALA A 90 7.45 -3.14 23.02
CA ALA A 90 8.31 -1.96 23.17
C ALA A 90 7.72 -0.66 22.60
N ILE A 91 6.83 -0.79 21.61
CA ILE A 91 6.12 0.35 20.98
C ILE A 91 4.61 0.29 21.20
N ASN A 92 4.14 -0.67 21.98
CA ASN A 92 2.71 -0.93 22.22
C ASN A 92 1.88 -0.97 20.92
N ARG A 93 2.40 -1.63 19.88
CA ARG A 93 1.70 -1.83 18.60
C ARG A 93 1.42 -3.29 18.34
N ILE A 94 0.39 -3.54 17.54
CA ILE A 94 0.08 -4.83 16.94
C ILE A 94 0.13 -4.61 15.44
N ASN A 95 1.14 -5.20 14.79
CA ASN A 95 1.27 -5.16 13.35
C ASN A 95 0.38 -6.23 12.71
N ASP A 96 -0.26 -5.92 11.59
CA ASP A 96 -1.23 -6.85 10.98
C ASP A 96 -0.56 -8.12 10.45
N VAL A 97 0.58 -8.00 9.76
CA VAL A 97 1.40 -9.14 9.31
C VAL A 97 2.88 -8.79 9.37
N PHE A 98 3.63 -9.51 10.21
CA PHE A 98 5.07 -9.32 10.35
C PHE A 98 5.86 -10.50 9.79
N VAL A 99 6.89 -10.21 8.99
CA VAL A 99 7.81 -11.16 8.37
C VAL A 99 9.19 -10.99 9.04
N PRO A 100 9.52 -11.83 10.05
CA PRO A 100 10.70 -11.62 10.89
C PRO A 100 12.02 -11.69 10.12
N GLU A 101 12.14 -12.62 9.18
CA GLU A 101 13.35 -12.84 8.39
C GLU A 101 13.77 -11.61 7.58
N MET A 102 12.81 -10.73 7.27
CA MET A 102 13.01 -9.51 6.48
C MET A 102 12.92 -8.23 7.32
N ASN A 103 12.63 -8.31 8.62
CA ASN A 103 12.22 -7.17 9.46
C ASN A 103 11.15 -6.29 8.78
N LEU A 104 10.17 -6.94 8.14
CA LEU A 104 9.17 -6.30 7.30
C LEU A 104 7.78 -6.47 7.92
N GLY A 105 7.07 -5.37 8.14
CA GLY A 105 5.67 -5.38 8.57
C GLY A 105 4.73 -4.86 7.50
N PHE A 106 3.52 -5.40 7.48
CA PHE A 106 2.42 -4.92 6.65
C PHE A 106 1.35 -4.31 7.55
N GLU A 107 0.91 -3.10 7.20
CA GLU A 107 -0.19 -2.39 7.86
C GLU A 107 -1.36 -2.33 6.87
N ILE A 108 -2.46 -3.01 7.21
CA ILE A 108 -3.65 -3.04 6.36
C ILE A 108 -4.62 -1.98 6.87
N GLN A 109 -5.09 -1.12 5.97
CA GLN A 109 -6.05 -0.09 6.33
C GLN A 109 -7.33 -0.21 5.50
N CYS A 110 -8.42 -0.54 6.19
CA CYS A 110 -9.77 -0.61 5.62
C CYS A 110 -10.69 0.54 6.07
N SER A 111 -10.32 1.33 7.07
CA SER A 111 -11.10 2.48 7.59
C SER A 111 -10.30 3.79 7.54
N PRO A 112 -10.92 4.98 7.66
CA PRO A 112 -10.19 6.23 7.68
C PRO A 112 -9.19 6.32 8.84
N MET A 113 -8.08 7.02 8.62
CA MET A 113 -7.05 7.29 9.64
C MET A 113 -6.45 8.68 9.44
N THR A 114 -6.11 9.32 10.56
CA THR A 114 -5.48 10.64 10.57
C THR A 114 -4.02 10.57 10.11
N ALA A 115 -3.49 11.69 9.63
CA ALA A 115 -2.09 11.75 9.21
C ALA A 115 -1.15 11.57 10.41
N GLU A 116 -1.53 12.12 11.56
CA GLU A 116 -0.78 12.11 12.81
C GLU A 116 -0.58 10.67 13.30
N GLU A 117 -1.65 9.86 13.34
CA GLU A 117 -1.56 8.45 13.73
C GLU A 117 -0.69 7.66 12.76
N ALA A 118 -0.79 7.90 11.45
CA ALA A 118 0.03 7.23 10.45
C ALA A 118 1.53 7.52 10.65
N LEU A 119 1.88 8.80 10.88
CA LEU A 119 3.25 9.23 11.13
C LEU A 119 3.79 8.67 12.45
N LEU A 120 2.95 8.58 13.50
CA LEU A 120 3.31 7.93 14.76
C LEU A 120 3.62 6.44 14.55
N ARG A 121 2.77 5.69 13.82
CA ARG A 121 3.06 4.29 13.50
C ARG A 121 4.36 4.13 12.74
N ILE A 122 4.60 4.97 11.74
CA ILE A 122 5.86 4.94 10.98
C ILE A 122 7.06 5.19 11.90
N ALA A 123 6.97 6.17 12.80
CA ALA A 123 8.04 6.45 13.76
C ALA A 123 8.26 5.29 14.75
N ASP A 124 7.18 4.67 15.24
CA ASP A 124 7.23 3.52 16.14
C ASP A 124 7.99 2.34 15.53
N TYR A 125 7.60 1.91 14.32
CA TYR A 125 8.27 0.80 13.64
C TYR A 125 9.70 1.14 13.21
N ARG A 126 9.95 2.39 12.79
CA ARG A 126 11.31 2.85 12.47
C ARG A 126 12.26 2.74 13.67
N ARG A 127 11.79 3.04 14.89
CA ARG A 127 12.59 2.87 16.12
C ARG A 127 12.96 1.41 16.40
N MET A 128 12.18 0.47 15.86
CA MET A 128 12.42 -0.96 15.96
C MET A 128 13.23 -1.52 14.77
N ASN A 129 13.69 -0.67 13.85
CA ASN A 129 14.33 -1.07 12.59
C ASN A 129 13.44 -2.02 11.76
N ILE A 130 12.14 -1.73 11.71
CA ILE A 130 11.15 -2.46 10.94
C ILE A 130 10.70 -1.59 9.77
N ASP A 131 10.86 -2.11 8.55
CA ASP A 131 10.27 -1.52 7.35
C ASP A 131 8.78 -1.82 7.31
N ILE A 132 7.97 -0.83 6.92
CA ILE A 132 6.51 -0.97 6.88
C ILE A 132 5.99 -0.71 5.47
N VAL A 133 5.15 -1.63 5.01
CA VAL A 133 4.37 -1.51 3.78
C VAL A 133 2.90 -1.32 4.13
N TRP A 134 2.31 -0.26 3.61
CA TRP A 134 0.89 0.01 3.78
C TRP A 134 0.07 -0.63 2.67
N VAL A 135 -1.01 -1.32 3.02
CA VAL A 135 -1.98 -1.88 2.07
C VAL A 135 -3.33 -1.20 2.30
N LEU A 136 -3.71 -0.31 1.38
CA LEU A 136 -4.90 0.52 1.49
C LEU A 136 -6.08 -0.09 0.73
N HIS A 137 -7.17 -0.41 1.41
CA HIS A 137 -8.32 -1.01 0.75
C HIS A 137 -9.15 0.02 -0.05
N THR A 138 -9.48 -0.31 -1.30
CA THR A 138 -10.16 0.58 -2.25
C THR A 138 -11.60 0.97 -1.86
N MET A 139 -12.24 0.22 -0.96
CA MET A 139 -13.54 0.65 -0.40
C MET A 139 -13.43 2.00 0.32
N THR A 140 -12.29 2.30 0.92
CA THR A 140 -12.06 3.52 1.71
C THR A 140 -11.10 4.48 1.03
N PHE A 141 -10.05 3.97 0.40
CA PHE A 141 -8.99 4.76 -0.23
C PHE A 141 -9.13 4.82 -1.75
N LEU A 142 -8.16 5.45 -2.43
CA LEU A 142 -8.15 5.62 -3.88
C LEU A 142 -9.33 6.45 -4.43
N LYS A 143 -9.92 7.30 -3.57
CA LYS A 143 -11.03 8.20 -3.95
C LYS A 143 -10.52 9.40 -4.75
N GLY A 144 -11.46 10.21 -5.24
CA GLY A 144 -11.13 11.41 -6.02
C GLY A 144 -10.29 12.42 -5.23
N LYS A 145 -10.67 12.68 -3.96
CA LYS A 145 -9.82 13.40 -3.01
C LYS A 145 -9.02 12.37 -2.20
N ALA A 146 -7.69 12.51 -2.18
CA ALA A 146 -6.86 11.68 -1.33
C ALA A 146 -7.19 11.91 0.14
N SER A 147 -7.20 10.85 0.93
CA SER A 147 -7.31 10.93 2.39
C SER A 147 -6.07 11.58 3.02
N SER A 148 -6.17 11.96 4.30
CA SER A 148 -5.04 12.39 5.12
C SER A 148 -3.93 11.34 5.16
N LEU A 149 -4.31 10.06 5.31
CA LEU A 149 -3.38 8.94 5.28
C LEU A 149 -2.64 8.86 3.94
N GLU A 150 -3.35 8.80 2.81
CA GLU A 150 -2.73 8.69 1.47
C GLU A 150 -1.70 9.80 1.23
N ARG A 151 -1.98 11.04 1.66
CA ARG A 151 -1.03 12.15 1.56
C ARG A 151 0.17 11.97 2.50
N ALA A 152 -0.05 11.55 3.74
CA ALA A 152 1.01 11.37 4.73
C ALA A 152 2.02 10.28 4.33
N ILE A 153 1.55 9.25 3.62
CA ILE A 153 2.38 8.11 3.21
C ILE A 153 2.78 8.12 1.73
N ALA A 154 2.56 9.23 1.01
CA ALA A 154 2.80 9.34 -0.44
C ALA A 154 4.21 8.86 -0.85
N ASN A 155 5.21 9.19 -0.02
CA ASN A 155 6.63 8.83 -0.21
C ASN A 155 7.07 7.62 0.63
N LYS A 156 6.12 6.80 1.10
CA LYS A 156 6.37 5.53 1.80
C LYS A 156 5.91 4.37 0.94
N ALA A 157 6.42 3.17 1.22
CA ALA A 157 5.99 1.96 0.55
C ALA A 157 4.50 1.71 0.84
N HIS A 158 3.67 1.81 -0.20
CA HIS A 158 2.25 1.55 -0.10
C HIS A 158 1.65 1.08 -1.42
N TYR A 159 0.63 0.25 -1.29
CA TYR A 159 -0.14 -0.37 -2.36
C TYR A 159 -1.63 -0.30 -2.06
N PHE A 160 -2.46 -0.58 -3.06
CA PHE A 160 -3.90 -0.65 -2.92
C PHE A 160 -4.38 -2.10 -2.99
N SER A 161 -5.59 -2.35 -2.49
CA SER A 161 -6.22 -3.66 -2.63
C SER A 161 -7.70 -3.59 -2.94
N SER A 162 -8.14 -4.51 -3.80
CA SER A 162 -9.54 -4.75 -4.16
C SER A 162 -10.13 -6.00 -3.47
N MET A 163 -9.39 -6.58 -2.53
CA MET A 163 -9.69 -7.89 -1.96
C MET A 163 -10.98 -7.90 -1.14
N ASN A 164 -11.94 -8.71 -1.57
CA ASN A 164 -13.20 -8.87 -0.86
C ASN A 164 -13.05 -9.76 0.40
N GLY A 165 -14.09 -9.85 1.22
CA GLY A 165 -14.10 -10.67 2.43
C GLY A 165 -13.89 -12.18 2.22
N LYS A 166 -14.04 -12.69 0.99
CA LYS A 166 -13.75 -14.08 0.63
C LYS A 166 -12.27 -14.32 0.28
N GLY A 167 -11.49 -13.25 0.09
CA GLY A 167 -10.10 -13.33 -0.35
C GLY A 167 -9.91 -13.27 -1.86
N GLU A 168 -10.95 -12.93 -2.62
CA GLU A 168 -10.86 -12.72 -4.07
C GLU A 168 -10.50 -11.26 -4.35
N GLY A 169 -9.56 -11.03 -5.25
CA GLY A 169 -9.03 -9.72 -5.59
C GLY A 169 -7.51 -9.73 -5.59
N GLU A 170 -6.90 -8.55 -5.48
CA GLU A 170 -5.46 -8.39 -5.64
C GLU A 170 -4.91 -7.30 -4.71
N ILE A 171 -3.59 -7.33 -4.53
CA ILE A 171 -2.79 -6.18 -4.08
C ILE A 171 -2.10 -5.63 -5.33
N PHE A 172 -2.23 -4.34 -5.57
CA PHE A 172 -1.81 -3.73 -6.81
C PHE A 172 -1.25 -2.33 -6.62
N ASP A 173 -0.50 -1.91 -7.63
CA ASP A 173 -0.03 -0.56 -7.83
C ASP A 173 -0.73 0.05 -9.04
N LEU A 174 -0.79 1.38 -9.10
CA LEU A 174 -1.35 2.08 -10.24
C LEU A 174 -0.83 3.50 -10.36
N PHE A 175 -0.84 4.02 -11.59
CA PHE A 175 -0.50 5.41 -11.84
C PHE A 175 -1.70 6.28 -11.49
N ALA A 176 -1.60 7.02 -10.39
CA ALA A 176 -2.69 7.86 -9.91
C ALA A 176 -2.15 9.15 -9.28
N PRO A 177 -1.66 10.10 -10.09
CA PRO A 177 -1.02 11.32 -9.61
C PRO A 177 -1.99 12.20 -8.81
N LEU A 178 -1.45 12.89 -7.80
CA LEU A 178 -2.16 13.84 -6.95
C LEU A 178 -1.70 15.27 -7.23
N GLU A 179 -2.63 16.19 -7.47
CA GLU A 179 -2.38 17.63 -7.60
C GLU A 179 -3.31 18.37 -6.64
N GLY A 180 -2.75 19.17 -5.72
CA GLY A 180 -3.54 19.82 -4.66
C GLY A 180 -4.34 18.86 -3.77
N GLY A 181 -3.90 17.60 -3.65
CA GLY A 181 -4.61 16.54 -2.92
C GLY A 181 -5.78 15.89 -3.67
N MET A 182 -6.02 16.31 -4.93
CA MET A 182 -7.01 15.71 -5.83
C MET A 182 -6.33 14.76 -6.81
N ARG A 183 -6.94 13.62 -7.04
CA ARG A 183 -6.48 12.59 -7.97
C ARG A 183 -6.92 12.95 -9.38
N ARG A 184 -5.94 13.15 -10.27
CA ARG A 184 -6.20 13.57 -11.66
C ARG A 184 -6.76 12.44 -12.50
N GLU A 185 -6.24 11.23 -12.29
CA GLU A 185 -6.68 10.02 -12.97
C GLU A 185 -6.37 8.77 -12.14
N ARG A 186 -6.88 7.63 -12.61
CA ARG A 186 -6.54 6.30 -12.14
C ARG A 186 -6.15 5.47 -13.37
N GLY A 187 -4.89 5.05 -13.43
CA GLY A 187 -4.40 4.11 -14.42
C GLY A 187 -4.93 2.70 -14.17
N ILE A 188 -4.46 1.76 -15.00
CA ILE A 188 -4.76 0.35 -14.82
C ILE A 188 -4.07 -0.20 -13.57
N HIS A 189 -4.61 -1.29 -13.05
CA HIS A 189 -4.02 -2.00 -11.92
C HIS A 189 -2.87 -2.88 -12.40
N TYR A 190 -1.75 -2.79 -11.70
CA TYR A 190 -0.60 -3.65 -11.88
C TYR A 190 -0.45 -4.51 -10.62
N PRO A 191 -0.72 -5.83 -10.70
CA PRO A 191 -0.57 -6.72 -9.56
C PRO A 191 0.85 -6.68 -9.00
N VAL A 192 0.97 -6.61 -7.68
CA VAL A 192 2.25 -6.53 -6.98
C VAL A 192 2.53 -7.83 -6.27
N ASP A 193 3.69 -8.41 -6.54
CA ASP A 193 4.23 -9.50 -5.75
C ASP A 193 4.92 -8.95 -4.49
N ILE A 194 4.12 -8.78 -3.44
CA ILE A 194 4.53 -8.28 -2.12
C ILE A 194 5.52 -9.17 -1.36
N THR A 195 5.90 -10.32 -1.90
CA THR A 195 6.86 -11.24 -1.27
C THR A 195 8.29 -11.06 -1.78
N THR A 196 8.44 -10.36 -2.90
CA THR A 196 9.74 -10.14 -3.57
C THR A 196 10.15 -8.67 -3.45
N PRO A 197 10.72 -8.24 -2.30
CA PRO A 197 11.19 -6.87 -2.13
C PRO A 197 12.41 -6.59 -3.02
N ILE A 198 12.42 -5.42 -3.66
CA ILE A 198 13.50 -4.95 -4.52
C ILE A 198 14.28 -3.86 -3.76
N LEU A 199 15.43 -4.25 -3.19
CA LEU A 199 16.26 -3.40 -2.32
C LEU A 199 17.09 -2.32 -3.05
N LYS A 200 16.72 -1.91 -4.28
CA LYS A 200 17.50 -0.93 -5.05
C LYS A 200 16.61 0.10 -5.74
N SER A 201 16.50 1.29 -5.16
CA SER A 201 16.18 2.46 -5.97
C SER A 201 17.42 2.80 -6.81
N ARG A 202 17.36 2.65 -8.14
CA ARG A 202 18.26 3.44 -9.00
C ARG A 202 17.91 4.92 -8.78
N ARG A 203 18.90 5.76 -8.46
CA ARG A 203 18.68 7.21 -8.31
C ARG A 203 18.02 7.75 -9.57
N GLY A 204 16.86 8.41 -9.45
CA GLY A 204 16.29 9.24 -10.51
C GLY A 204 14.93 8.84 -11.12
N SER A 205 14.03 8.20 -10.37
CA SER A 205 12.63 7.87 -10.73
C SER A 205 11.56 8.71 -9.98
N PHE A 206 10.33 8.80 -10.50
CA PHE A 206 9.14 9.44 -9.90
C PHE A 206 8.80 9.02 -8.47
N ARG A 207 9.36 7.90 -7.97
CA ARG A 207 9.18 7.40 -6.60
C ARG A 207 10.45 7.42 -5.75
N ASN A 208 11.46 8.21 -6.12
CA ASN A 208 12.81 8.24 -5.51
C ASN A 208 12.90 8.29 -3.98
N GLU A 209 11.82 8.61 -3.28
CA GLU A 209 11.81 8.69 -1.82
C GLU A 209 11.22 7.45 -1.13
N ARG A 210 10.62 6.51 -1.89
CA ARG A 210 10.14 5.26 -1.30
C ARG A 210 11.35 4.37 -0.97
N PRO A 211 11.50 3.94 0.29
CA PRO A 211 12.63 3.12 0.70
C PRO A 211 12.54 1.67 0.23
N LEU A 212 11.35 1.22 -0.18
CA LEU A 212 11.06 -0.17 -0.49
C LEU A 212 10.07 -0.28 -1.65
N HIS A 213 10.37 -1.21 -2.55
CA HIS A 213 9.63 -1.54 -3.76
C HIS A 213 9.48 -3.06 -3.87
N PHE A 214 8.55 -3.50 -4.71
CA PHE A 214 8.24 -4.91 -4.89
C PHE A 214 8.10 -5.24 -6.36
N ARG A 215 8.33 -6.50 -6.69
CA ARG A 215 8.16 -7.00 -8.05
C ARG A 215 6.74 -6.73 -8.56
N GLY A 216 6.63 -6.28 -9.81
CA GLY A 216 5.36 -5.92 -10.45
C GLY A 216 4.83 -4.53 -10.07
N ASP A 217 5.51 -3.79 -9.19
CA ASP A 217 5.15 -2.38 -8.96
C ASP A 217 5.53 -1.49 -10.14
N LEU A 218 4.99 -0.26 -10.20
CA LEU A 218 5.23 0.62 -11.34
C LEU A 218 6.71 0.95 -11.55
N LEU A 219 7.53 1.00 -10.49
CA LEU A 219 8.96 1.29 -10.64
C LEU A 219 9.67 0.09 -11.26
N ASP A 220 9.38 -1.10 -10.76
CA ASP A 220 9.91 -2.36 -11.28
C ASP A 220 9.53 -2.52 -12.76
N LEU A 221 8.24 -2.44 -13.06
CA LEU A 221 7.74 -2.59 -14.43
C LEU A 221 8.26 -1.49 -15.38
N LEU A 222 8.47 -0.27 -14.91
CA LEU A 222 9.10 0.78 -15.72
C LEU A 222 10.55 0.41 -16.08
N GLN A 223 11.30 -0.20 -15.15
CA GLN A 223 12.68 -0.62 -15.38
C GLN A 223 12.77 -1.86 -16.28
N GLU A 224 11.84 -2.81 -16.12
CA GLU A 224 11.76 -4.03 -16.92
C GLU A 224 11.07 -3.83 -18.28
N ARG A 225 10.54 -2.62 -18.56
CA ARG A 225 9.71 -2.33 -19.74
C ARG A 225 8.44 -3.19 -19.81
N GLY A 226 7.90 -3.55 -18.64
CA GLY A 226 6.66 -4.32 -18.48
C GLY A 226 5.39 -3.47 -18.40
N LEU A 227 5.50 -2.14 -18.37
CA LEU A 227 4.34 -1.23 -18.41
C LEU A 227 3.78 -1.09 -19.83
N ASP A 228 2.47 -0.84 -19.93
CA ASP A 228 1.87 -0.46 -21.19
C ASP A 228 2.40 0.91 -21.68
N GLN A 229 2.37 1.14 -23.00
CA GLN A 229 2.94 2.36 -23.59
C GLN A 229 2.27 3.64 -23.07
N ALA A 230 0.97 3.63 -22.84
CA ALA A 230 0.23 4.82 -22.38
C ALA A 230 0.60 5.15 -20.92
N THR A 231 0.64 4.16 -20.04
CA THR A 231 1.09 4.35 -18.64
C THR A 231 2.55 4.79 -18.58
N THR A 232 3.41 4.19 -19.41
CA THR A 232 4.82 4.59 -19.52
C THR A 232 4.93 6.07 -19.92
N ALA A 233 4.26 6.49 -20.99
CA ALA A 233 4.29 7.89 -21.44
C ALA A 233 3.82 8.86 -20.34
N LYS A 234 2.75 8.52 -19.61
CA LYS A 234 2.21 9.35 -18.52
C LYS A 234 3.16 9.49 -17.34
N ILE A 235 3.75 8.39 -16.87
CA ILE A 235 4.73 8.41 -15.77
C ILE A 235 5.91 9.30 -16.15
N LEU A 236 6.40 9.14 -17.37
CA LEU A 236 7.55 9.88 -17.89
C LEU A 236 7.29 11.35 -18.11
N PHE A 237 6.08 11.69 -18.54
CA PHE A 237 5.64 13.08 -18.63
C PHE A 237 5.61 13.74 -17.24
N GLU A 238 5.05 13.08 -16.23
CA GLU A 238 5.06 13.59 -14.85
C GLU A 238 6.48 13.69 -14.27
N GLU A 239 7.36 12.73 -14.57
CA GLU A 239 8.79 12.83 -14.21
C GLU A 239 9.44 14.07 -14.82
N ALA A 240 9.22 14.30 -16.12
CA ALA A 240 9.76 15.45 -16.83
C ALA A 240 9.19 16.77 -16.27
N ARG A 241 7.90 16.84 -15.96
CA ARG A 241 7.26 17.99 -15.32
C ARG A 241 7.88 18.30 -13.97
N TRP A 242 8.13 17.27 -13.15
CA TRP A 242 8.79 17.42 -11.85
C TRP A 242 10.26 17.83 -11.96
N MET A 243 11.00 17.25 -12.92
CA MET A 243 12.40 17.59 -13.17
C MET A 243 12.57 19.00 -13.75
N GLY A 244 11.72 19.43 -14.68
CA GLY A 244 11.73 20.77 -15.27
C GLY A 244 11.40 21.88 -14.27
N ALA A 245 10.69 21.56 -13.17
CA ALA A 245 10.50 22.48 -12.05
C ALA A 245 11.77 22.70 -11.20
N LYS A 246 12.82 21.87 -11.37
CA LYS A 246 14.13 22.07 -10.72
C LYS A 246 15.02 22.93 -11.62
N ARG A 247 15.49 24.06 -11.09
CA ARG A 247 16.26 25.14 -11.77
C ARG A 247 17.59 24.72 -12.45
N SER A 248 17.94 23.44 -12.50
CA SER A 248 19.24 22.95 -13.02
C SER A 248 19.14 21.70 -13.89
N PHE A 249 17.97 21.41 -14.47
CA PHE A 249 17.78 20.21 -15.28
C PHE A 249 18.21 20.42 -16.73
N GLU A 250 19.12 19.56 -17.24
CA GLU A 250 19.50 19.54 -18.66
C GLU A 250 18.97 18.30 -19.39
N TRP A 251 18.39 18.50 -20.56
CA TRP A 251 17.70 17.48 -21.37
C TRP A 251 18.53 16.24 -21.74
N ARG A 252 19.87 16.36 -21.70
CA ARG A 252 20.80 15.25 -21.94
C ARG A 252 20.67 14.14 -20.88
N ASP A 253 20.10 14.44 -19.72
CA ASP A 253 19.89 13.48 -18.64
C ASP A 253 18.75 12.48 -18.92
N LEU A 254 17.78 12.83 -19.77
CA LEU A 254 16.73 11.91 -20.24
C LEU A 254 17.31 10.88 -21.22
N LEU A 255 18.17 11.32 -22.14
CA LEU A 255 18.84 10.45 -23.12
C LEU A 255 19.78 9.43 -22.45
N ARG A 256 20.48 9.83 -21.37
CA ARG A 256 21.34 8.92 -20.58
C ARG A 256 20.57 7.82 -19.84
N LYS A 257 19.27 8.01 -19.58
CA LYS A 257 18.41 7.04 -18.87
C LYS A 257 17.62 6.12 -19.81
N GLY A 258 17.93 6.11 -21.11
CA GLY A 258 17.32 5.18 -22.07
C GLY A 258 15.93 5.59 -22.54
N PHE A 259 15.55 6.85 -22.35
CA PHE A 259 14.25 7.39 -22.75
C PHE A 259 14.21 7.88 -24.21
N PHE A 260 14.45 6.98 -25.16
CA PHE A 260 14.28 7.30 -26.58
C PHE A 260 12.81 7.59 -26.95
N ILE A 261 11.86 6.97 -26.24
CA ILE A 261 10.42 7.11 -26.46
C ILE A 261 9.92 8.52 -26.06
N LEU A 262 10.50 9.15 -25.03
CA LEU A 262 10.16 10.52 -24.63
C LEU A 262 10.45 11.53 -25.72
N LYS A 263 11.49 11.33 -26.55
CA LYS A 263 11.78 12.28 -27.64
C LYS A 263 10.64 12.33 -28.66
N ILE A 264 10.11 11.16 -29.05
CA ILE A 264 9.02 11.06 -30.03
C ILE A 264 7.72 11.66 -29.48
N TYR A 265 7.32 11.27 -28.26
CA TYR A 265 6.11 11.82 -27.64
C TYR A 265 6.23 13.31 -27.31
N PHE A 266 7.44 13.80 -27.01
CA PHE A 266 7.66 15.21 -26.72
C PHE A 266 7.74 16.08 -27.98
N ASP A 267 8.25 15.56 -29.11
CA ASP A 267 8.18 16.26 -30.40
C ASP A 267 6.71 16.45 -30.81
N GLU A 268 5.84 15.44 -30.62
CA GLU A 268 4.38 15.58 -30.81
C GLU A 268 3.74 16.58 -29.82
N LEU A 269 4.18 16.60 -28.56
CA LEU A 269 3.66 17.52 -27.54
C LEU A 269 4.09 18.97 -27.78
N LEU A 270 5.33 19.19 -28.22
CA LEU A 270 5.84 20.50 -28.65
C LEU A 270 5.07 21.01 -29.87
N LEU A 271 4.79 20.16 -30.85
CA LEU A 271 3.94 20.46 -32.00
C LEU A 271 2.51 20.87 -31.58
N SER A 272 1.94 20.24 -30.54
CA SER A 272 0.63 20.62 -30.00
C SER A 272 0.65 21.94 -29.19
N CYS A 273 1.77 22.24 -28.54
CA CYS A 273 1.96 23.47 -27.76
C CYS A 273 2.32 24.68 -28.64
N THR A 274 2.91 24.47 -29.83
CA THR A 274 3.14 25.53 -30.83
C THR A 274 1.89 25.83 -31.66
N THR A 275 1.06 24.82 -31.94
CA THR A 275 -0.21 25.00 -32.68
C THR A 275 -1.33 25.66 -31.86
N GLY A 276 -1.25 25.62 -30.52
CA GLY A 276 -2.18 26.34 -29.63
C GLY A 276 -1.90 27.84 -29.44
N LYS A 277 -0.82 28.38 -30.04
CA LYS A 277 -0.45 29.80 -29.92
C LYS A 277 -0.68 30.64 -31.19
N GLU A 278 -1.14 30.05 -32.29
CA GLU A 278 -1.32 30.77 -33.57
C GLU A 278 -2.78 31.09 -33.95
N ILE A 279 -3.78 30.80 -33.11
CA ILE A 279 -5.21 31.05 -33.45
C ILE A 279 -5.81 32.25 -32.68
N ASN A 280 -5.01 33.25 -32.26
CA ASN A 280 -5.58 34.42 -31.57
C ASN A 280 -4.92 35.75 -31.90
N ASP A 281 -4.39 35.93 -33.11
CA ASP A 281 -3.88 37.24 -33.54
C ASP A 281 -4.00 37.48 -35.05
N THR A 282 -5.15 37.20 -35.66
CA THR A 282 -5.54 37.84 -36.93
C THR A 282 -7.04 37.71 -37.15
N GLU A 283 -7.82 38.68 -36.67
CA GLU A 283 -9.04 39.17 -37.34
C GLU A 283 -9.58 40.43 -36.64
N ARG A 284 -9.02 41.59 -37.03
CA ARG A 284 -9.74 42.88 -37.18
C ARG A 284 -9.14 43.57 -38.40
N PRO A 285 -9.99 44.00 -39.33
CA PRO A 285 -10.55 45.35 -39.26
C PRO A 285 -11.93 45.39 -38.63
#